data_AF-A0A812X5T5-F1
#
_entry.id   AF-A0A812X5T5-F1
#
_cell.length_a   1.000
_cell.length_b   1.000
_cell.length_c   1.000
_cell.angle_alpha   90.00
_cell.angle_beta   90.00
_cell.angle_gamma   90.00
#
_symmetry.space_group_name_H-M   'P 1'
#
loop_
_entity.id
_entity.type
_entity.pdbx_description
1 polymer ?
#
loop_
_entity_poly.entity_id
_entity_poly.type
_entity_poly.pdbx_seq_one_letter_code
_entity_poly.pdbx_strand_id
1 'polypeptide(L)'
;MTMAVLICADPTILCPALEDLQAVRQLAFDFLQRPIHVHIGEMNTAKANTDVTQHVVLLDRPYDKDQKLDEMLLEHLGEDELAIVFVSTKKSVEEIARLLMRHSYGVTEIHGDKDQRERDLALRSFTNKEKRVMIATDVASRGLDIKGVKLVINYDAANTPEDYVHRIGRTGRAGEKGISYTFLVRDDPTDVKKAKAILDVMQTADQAIPEELRLLVGVKASKGGGKGGKAHKGGGKNGGKSGKGSFKGKGGGNHARSGPPPGPLAGVAPMQGGLMGGYGGRNGNYYR
;
A
#
# COMPACT_ATOMS: atom_id res chain seq x y z
N MET A 1 1.71 16.01 -1.74
CA MET A 1 2.50 15.56 -0.57
C MET A 1 1.80 16.12 0.65
N THR A 2 1.03 15.30 1.36
CA THR A 2 0.24 15.74 2.53
C THR A 2 1.19 15.78 3.73
N MET A 3 1.42 16.96 4.30
CA MET A 3 2.11 17.09 5.60
C MET A 3 1.06 17.46 6.64
N ALA A 4 0.90 16.61 7.65
CA ALA A 4 0.28 16.99 8.90
C ALA A 4 1.39 17.53 9.81
N VAL A 5 1.29 18.79 10.21
CA VAL A 5 2.20 19.40 11.18
C VAL A 5 1.44 19.55 12.47
N LEU A 6 1.87 18.87 13.53
CA LEU A 6 1.40 19.18 14.88
C LEU A 6 2.31 20.26 15.46
N ILE A 7 1.73 21.43 15.72
CA ILE A 7 2.44 22.55 16.35
C ILE A 7 2.01 22.60 17.81
N CYS A 8 2.94 22.40 18.72
CA CYS A 8 2.74 22.62 20.15
C CYS A 8 3.09 24.08 20.49
N ALA A 9 2.49 24.64 21.53
CA ALA A 9 2.78 26.00 22.01
C ALA A 9 4.13 26.15 22.74
N ASP A 10 4.95 25.08 22.74
CA ASP A 10 6.34 24.99 23.21
C ASP A 10 7.14 24.18 22.16
N PRO A 11 8.48 24.27 22.06
CA PRO A 11 9.25 24.12 20.80
C PRO A 11 9.36 22.69 20.20
N THR A 12 8.44 21.78 20.50
CA THR A 12 8.41 20.43 19.96
C THR A 12 7.52 20.36 18.72
N ILE A 13 8.14 20.23 17.54
CA ILE A 13 7.46 19.99 16.27
C ILE A 13 7.50 18.49 15.96
N LEU A 14 6.33 17.87 15.82
CA LEU A 14 6.20 16.47 15.39
C LEU A 14 5.69 16.45 13.94
N CYS A 15 6.53 15.98 13.02
CA CYS A 15 6.22 15.85 11.59
C CYS A 15 6.18 14.36 11.18
N PRO A 16 5.06 13.65 11.38
CA PRO A 16 4.90 12.34 10.76
C PRO A 16 4.71 12.51 9.25
N ALA A 17 5.69 12.02 8.48
CA ALA A 17 5.55 11.85 7.04
C ALA A 17 4.81 10.52 6.80
N LEU A 18 3.55 10.66 6.37
CA LEU A 18 2.62 9.59 6.00
C LEU A 18 1.95 8.84 7.15
N GLU A 19 0.64 8.75 6.99
CA GLU A 19 -0.35 8.00 7.75
C GLU A 19 -0.81 8.62 9.08
N ASP A 20 -2.10 9.00 9.07
CA ASP A 20 -2.94 9.27 10.22
C ASP A 20 -3.21 7.93 10.97
N LEU A 21 -2.13 7.25 11.39
CA LEU A 21 -2.22 6.11 12.28
C LEU A 21 -2.83 6.62 13.58
N GLN A 22 -4.03 6.17 13.92
CA GLN A 22 -4.66 6.48 15.22
C GLN A 22 -3.70 6.26 16.39
N ALA A 23 -2.76 5.31 16.27
CA ALA A 23 -1.68 5.06 17.20
C ALA A 23 -0.68 6.24 17.32
N VAL A 24 -0.25 6.84 16.20
CA VAL A 24 0.66 8.02 16.19
C VAL A 24 -0.07 9.24 16.76
N ARG A 25 -1.37 9.36 16.47
CA ARG A 25 -2.20 10.43 17.03
C ARG A 25 -2.41 10.28 18.54
N GLN A 26 -2.69 9.07 19.02
CA GLN A 26 -2.78 8.79 20.46
C GLN A 26 -1.45 9.07 21.16
N LEU A 27 -0.34 8.61 20.57
CA LEU A 27 1.00 8.91 21.09
C LEU A 27 1.24 10.42 21.16
N ALA A 28 0.87 11.18 20.12
CA ALA A 28 1.02 12.63 20.13
C ALA A 28 0.19 13.31 21.24
N PHE A 29 -1.01 12.79 21.56
CA PHE A 29 -1.81 13.29 22.68
C PHE A 29 -1.20 12.97 24.05
N ASP A 30 -0.48 11.86 24.18
CA ASP A 30 0.20 11.49 25.42
C ASP A 30 1.39 12.42 25.73
N PHE A 31 2.02 13.01 24.70
CA PHE A 31 3.24 13.82 24.85
C PHE A 31 3.05 15.35 24.68
N LEU A 32 1.93 15.83 24.14
CA LEU A 32 1.76 17.25 23.79
C LEU A 32 0.64 17.94 24.60
N GLN A 33 0.94 19.13 25.12
CA GLN A 33 -0.06 19.97 25.79
C GLN A 33 -0.72 20.95 24.80
N ARG A 34 -2.03 20.81 24.58
CA ARG A 34 -2.84 21.60 23.64
C ARG A 34 -2.25 21.64 22.21
N PRO A 35 -2.15 20.49 21.53
CA PRO A 35 -1.64 20.45 20.17
C PRO A 35 -2.58 21.16 19.18
N ILE A 36 -2.01 21.96 18.27
CA ILE A 36 -2.71 22.47 17.09
C ILE A 36 -2.43 21.51 15.94
N HIS A 37 -3.49 20.96 15.34
CA HIS A 37 -3.38 20.10 14.18
C HIS A 37 -3.47 20.94 12.90
N VAL A 38 -2.36 21.06 12.18
CA VAL A 38 -2.31 21.72 10.88
C VAL A 38 -2.29 20.64 9.80
N HIS A 39 -3.30 20.66 8.94
CA HIS A 39 -3.43 19.73 7.82
C HIS A 39 -3.17 20.48 6.50
N ILE A 40 -2.20 20.01 5.71
CA ILE A 40 -1.89 20.59 4.39
C ILE A 40 -2.22 19.54 3.32
N GLY A 41 -3.38 19.69 2.65
CA GLY A 41 -3.89 18.80 1.61
C GLY A 41 -5.35 18.35 1.85
N GLU A 42 -5.88 17.44 1.03
CA GLU A 42 -7.18 16.77 1.24
C GLU A 42 -7.02 15.50 2.09
N MET A 43 -7.90 15.29 3.09
CA MET A 43 -7.74 14.30 4.16
C MET A 43 -7.87 12.82 3.74
N ASN A 44 -8.36 12.50 2.54
CA ASN A 44 -8.92 11.16 2.27
C ASN A 44 -8.38 10.42 1.06
N THR A 45 -7.30 10.89 0.46
CA THR A 45 -6.76 10.20 -0.71
C THR A 45 -5.26 10.39 -0.71
N ALA A 46 -4.51 9.30 -0.75
CA ALA A 46 -3.14 9.28 -1.25
C ALA A 46 -3.18 9.71 -2.73
N LYS A 47 -3.48 10.99 -2.98
CA LYS A 47 -3.50 11.58 -4.31
C LYS A 47 -2.06 11.59 -4.76
N ALA A 48 -1.75 10.73 -5.71
CA ALA A 48 -0.53 10.81 -6.48
C ALA A 48 -0.36 12.25 -6.99
N ASN A 49 0.87 12.74 -7.03
CA ASN A 49 1.11 14.09 -7.52
C ASN A 49 0.60 14.20 -8.97
N THR A 50 -0.23 15.21 -9.25
CA THR A 50 -0.78 15.48 -10.59
C THR A 50 0.31 15.77 -11.62
N ASP A 51 1.51 16.15 -11.15
CA ASP A 51 2.67 16.46 -11.98
C ASP A 51 3.41 15.21 -12.48
N VAL A 52 2.97 14.01 -12.08
CA VAL A 52 3.55 12.73 -12.51
C VAL A 52 2.63 12.05 -13.50
N THR A 53 3.11 11.89 -14.73
CA THR A 53 2.42 11.11 -15.78
C THR A 53 2.66 9.63 -15.52
N GLN A 54 1.59 8.89 -15.28
CA GLN A 54 1.64 7.47 -14.87
C GLN A 54 1.26 6.55 -16.03
N HIS A 55 2.19 5.68 -16.44
CA HIS A 55 1.98 4.66 -17.46
C HIS A 55 2.04 3.26 -16.85
N VAL A 56 1.10 2.41 -17.26
CA VAL A 56 1.10 0.99 -16.91
C VAL A 56 1.30 0.19 -18.18
N VAL A 57 2.35 -0.63 -18.20
CA VAL A 57 2.70 -1.49 -19.32
C VAL A 57 2.37 -2.93 -18.94
N LEU A 58 1.44 -3.52 -19.69
CA LEU A 58 1.14 -4.94 -19.58
C LEU A 58 2.05 -5.73 -20.51
N LEU A 59 2.74 -6.70 -19.94
CA LEU A 59 3.64 -7.61 -20.64
C LEU A 59 3.05 -9.02 -20.62
N ASP A 60 3.33 -9.79 -21.66
CA ASP A 60 2.87 -11.18 -21.72
C ASP A 60 3.76 -12.08 -20.84
N ARG A 61 5.07 -11.81 -20.80
CA ARG A 61 6.04 -12.71 -20.17
C ARG A 61 7.00 -11.95 -19.27
N PRO A 62 7.46 -12.53 -18.15
CA PRO A 62 8.33 -11.82 -17.20
C PRO A 62 9.65 -11.32 -17.79
N TYR A 63 10.21 -12.03 -18.76
CA TYR A 63 11.48 -11.68 -19.40
C TYR A 63 11.35 -10.54 -20.42
N ASP A 64 10.14 -10.21 -20.87
CA ASP A 64 9.92 -9.04 -21.74
C ASP A 64 10.15 -7.72 -20.96
N LYS A 65 10.19 -7.78 -19.62
CA LYS A 65 10.51 -6.63 -18.76
C LYS A 65 11.90 -6.06 -19.01
N ASP A 66 12.89 -6.91 -19.29
CA ASP A 66 14.28 -6.47 -19.53
C ASP A 66 14.38 -5.60 -20.79
N GLN A 67 13.77 -6.06 -21.89
CA GLN A 67 13.71 -5.31 -23.13
C GLN A 67 12.93 -4.01 -22.95
N LYS A 68 11.79 -4.06 -22.23
CA LYS A 68 11.00 -2.85 -21.99
C LYS A 68 11.71 -1.84 -21.10
N LEU A 69 12.47 -2.31 -20.10
CA LEU A 69 13.30 -1.45 -19.26
C LEU A 69 14.29 -0.65 -20.12
N ASP A 70 14.99 -1.33 -21.02
CA ASP A 70 15.96 -0.71 -21.93
C ASP A 70 15.29 0.33 -22.84
N GLU A 71 14.14 0.00 -23.42
CA GLU A 71 13.36 0.92 -24.26
C GLU A 71 12.96 2.20 -23.51
N MET A 72 12.43 2.07 -22.28
CA MET A 72 12.00 3.23 -21.49
C MET A 72 13.19 4.07 -21.03
N LEU A 73 14.33 3.45 -20.71
CA LEU A 73 15.55 4.18 -20.40
C LEU A 73 16.06 4.92 -21.64
N LEU A 74 16.11 4.29 -22.81
CA LEU A 74 16.58 4.94 -24.03
C LEU A 74 15.69 6.11 -24.48
N GLU A 75 14.38 5.98 -24.31
CA GLU A 75 13.42 7.03 -24.71
C GLU A 75 13.46 8.25 -23.78
N HIS A 76 13.56 8.05 -22.47
CA HIS A 76 13.37 9.12 -21.47
C HIS A 76 14.65 9.56 -20.75
N LEU A 77 15.74 8.79 -20.81
CA LEU A 77 17.00 9.13 -20.12
C LEU A 77 17.92 9.97 -21.02
N GLY A 78 17.71 11.29 -21.00
CA GLY A 78 18.62 12.26 -21.61
C GLY A 78 20.00 12.31 -20.94
N GLU A 79 20.91 13.13 -21.47
CA GLU A 79 22.28 13.29 -20.93
C GLU A 79 22.29 13.73 -19.46
N ASP A 80 21.34 14.59 -19.08
CA ASP A 80 21.27 15.23 -17.76
C ASP A 80 20.16 14.69 -16.84
N GLU A 81 19.45 13.65 -17.27
CA GLU A 81 18.29 13.13 -16.56
C GLU A 81 18.67 11.94 -15.67
N LEU A 82 17.91 11.79 -14.59
CA LEU A 82 18.09 10.72 -13.62
C LEU A 82 16.90 9.76 -13.61
N ALA A 83 17.18 8.47 -13.52
CA ALA A 83 16.17 7.42 -13.44
C ALA A 83 16.33 6.55 -12.18
N ILE A 84 15.20 6.20 -11.56
CA ILE A 84 15.15 5.21 -10.48
C ILE A 84 14.36 4.01 -10.95
N VAL A 85 14.94 2.83 -10.78
CA VAL A 85 14.31 1.54 -11.07
C VAL A 85 14.04 0.81 -9.76
N PHE A 86 12.76 0.58 -9.45
CA PHE A 86 12.33 -0.15 -8.27
C PHE A 86 12.11 -1.63 -8.58
N VAL A 87 12.75 -2.48 -7.76
CA VAL A 87 12.65 -3.94 -7.81
C VAL A 87 12.32 -4.48 -6.41
N SER A 88 11.71 -5.67 -6.36
CA SER A 88 11.21 -6.23 -5.10
C SER A 88 12.31 -6.82 -4.22
N THR A 89 13.33 -7.44 -4.81
CA THR A 89 14.33 -8.22 -4.07
C THR A 89 15.74 -7.70 -4.30
N LYS A 90 16.62 -7.85 -3.30
CA LYS A 90 18.04 -7.51 -3.42
C LYS A 90 18.76 -8.30 -4.51
N LYS A 91 18.38 -9.55 -4.74
CA LYS A 91 18.95 -10.38 -5.80
C LYS A 91 18.61 -9.79 -7.18
N SER A 92 17.36 -9.36 -7.37
CA SER A 92 16.93 -8.70 -8.60
C SER A 92 17.64 -7.36 -8.79
N VAL A 93 17.97 -6.62 -7.73
CA VAL A 93 18.79 -5.40 -7.84
C VAL A 93 20.12 -5.71 -8.54
N GLU A 94 20.85 -6.72 -8.06
CA GLU A 94 22.14 -7.09 -8.64
C GLU A 94 22.02 -7.61 -10.08
N GLU A 95 20.98 -8.40 -10.38
CA GLU A 95 20.74 -8.95 -11.71
C GLU A 95 20.48 -7.83 -12.74
N ILE A 96 19.59 -6.90 -12.41
CA ILE A 96 19.26 -5.76 -13.27
C ILE A 96 20.44 -4.78 -13.36
N ALA A 97 21.21 -4.59 -12.27
CA ALA A 97 22.42 -3.77 -12.30
C ALA A 97 23.44 -4.31 -13.29
N ARG A 98 23.72 -5.61 -13.23
CA ARG A 98 24.62 -6.27 -14.19
C ARG A 98 24.10 -6.19 -15.61
N LEU A 99 22.79 -6.31 -15.83
CA LEU A 99 22.17 -6.18 -17.14
C LEU A 99 22.39 -4.79 -17.73
N LEU A 100 22.03 -3.74 -16.99
CA LEU A 100 22.17 -2.36 -17.46
C LEU A 100 23.64 -1.93 -17.61
N MET A 101 24.55 -2.44 -16.77
CA MET A 101 25.99 -2.21 -16.96
C MET A 101 26.51 -2.84 -18.26
N ARG A 102 26.00 -4.01 -18.68
CA ARG A 102 26.35 -4.59 -19.99
C ARG A 102 25.83 -3.74 -21.16
N HIS A 103 24.73 -3.03 -20.95
CA HIS A 103 24.18 -2.07 -21.92
C HIS A 103 24.85 -0.68 -21.82
N SER A 104 25.97 -0.57 -21.08
CA SER A 104 26.76 0.65 -20.92
C SER A 104 26.06 1.79 -20.16
N TYR A 105 25.06 1.50 -19.34
CA TYR A 105 24.50 2.50 -18.42
C TYR A 105 25.39 2.72 -17.20
N GLY A 106 25.47 3.97 -16.74
CA GLY A 106 26.04 4.31 -15.45
C GLY A 106 25.05 3.97 -14.34
N VAL A 107 25.22 2.80 -13.72
CA VAL A 107 24.30 2.28 -12.70
C VAL A 107 24.90 2.33 -11.28
N THR A 108 24.05 2.63 -10.30
CA THR A 108 24.30 2.45 -8.87
C THR A 108 23.15 1.69 -8.22
N GLU A 109 23.40 1.08 -7.06
CA GLU A 109 22.44 0.17 -6.40
C GLU A 109 22.27 0.49 -4.92
N ILE A 110 21.04 0.40 -4.42
CA ILE A 110 20.70 0.60 -3.02
C ILE A 110 19.75 -0.52 -2.54
N HIS A 111 20.23 -1.36 -1.64
CA HIS A 111 19.45 -2.43 -1.01
C HIS A 111 19.89 -2.63 0.45
N GLY A 112 19.17 -3.47 1.20
CA GLY A 112 19.36 -3.61 2.65
C GLY A 112 20.68 -4.25 3.12
N ASP A 113 21.45 -4.84 2.22
CA ASP A 113 22.78 -5.40 2.55
C ASP A 113 23.90 -4.36 2.43
N LYS A 114 23.62 -3.19 1.83
CA LYS A 114 24.59 -2.09 1.74
C LYS A 114 24.70 -1.40 3.09
N ASP A 115 25.94 -1.18 3.52
CA ASP A 115 26.19 -0.38 4.73
C ASP A 115 25.88 1.10 4.49
N GLN A 116 25.82 1.90 5.56
CA GLN A 116 25.48 3.31 5.43
C GLN A 116 26.48 4.10 4.56
N ARG A 117 27.77 3.76 4.60
CA ARG A 117 28.80 4.43 3.79
C ARG A 117 28.62 4.12 2.31
N GLU A 118 28.34 2.86 1.98
CA GLU A 118 28.03 2.45 0.61
C GLU A 118 26.77 3.12 0.09
N ARG A 119 25.72 3.24 0.93
CA ARG A 119 24.49 3.96 0.58
C ARG A 119 24.78 5.44 0.30
N ASP A 120 25.59 6.09 1.13
CA ASP A 120 25.97 7.49 0.95
C ASP A 120 26.79 7.70 -0.33
N LEU A 121 27.71 6.78 -0.65
CA LEU A 121 28.48 6.81 -1.89
C LEU A 121 27.59 6.60 -3.13
N ALA A 122 26.69 5.62 -3.08
CA ALA A 122 25.73 5.36 -4.14
C ALA A 122 24.88 6.60 -4.41
N LEU A 123 24.32 7.21 -3.36
CA LEU A 123 23.55 8.45 -3.45
C LEU A 123 24.35 9.61 -4.03
N ARG A 124 25.58 9.82 -3.56
CA ARG A 124 26.44 10.89 -4.10
C ARG A 124 26.71 10.71 -5.59
N SER A 125 27.07 9.50 -6.02
CA SER A 125 27.32 9.20 -7.44
C SER A 125 26.06 9.41 -8.30
N PHE A 126 24.87 9.16 -7.72
CA PHE A 126 23.59 9.39 -8.38
C PHE A 126 23.25 10.87 -8.48
N THR A 127 23.34 11.61 -7.37
CA THR A 127 23.02 13.05 -7.34
C THR A 127 24.01 13.88 -8.16
N ASN A 128 25.27 13.43 -8.26
CA ASN A 128 26.30 14.05 -9.11
C ASN A 128 26.18 13.67 -10.59
N LYS A 129 25.18 12.85 -10.96
CA LYS A 129 24.96 12.33 -12.33
C LYS A 129 26.10 11.45 -12.88
N GLU A 130 27.05 11.04 -12.06
CA GLU A 130 28.09 10.07 -12.44
C GLU A 130 27.47 8.70 -12.78
N LYS A 131 26.46 8.31 -12.02
CA LYS A 131 25.61 7.14 -12.26
C LYS A 131 24.17 7.64 -12.45
N ARG A 132 23.68 7.63 -13.69
CA ARG A 132 22.37 8.19 -14.04
C ARG A 132 21.19 7.29 -13.70
N VAL A 133 21.45 6.00 -13.47
CA VAL A 133 20.41 5.02 -13.12
C VAL A 133 20.69 4.47 -11.72
N MET A 134 19.69 4.54 -10.84
CA MET A 134 19.74 3.90 -9.53
C MET A 134 18.72 2.78 -9.45
N ILE A 135 19.15 1.59 -9.04
CA ILE A 135 18.27 0.46 -8.80
C ILE A 135 18.09 0.28 -7.30
N ALA A 136 16.85 0.21 -6.83
CA ALA A 136 16.56 0.20 -5.41
C ALA A 136 15.41 -0.74 -5.00
N THR A 137 15.46 -1.21 -3.75
CA THR A 137 14.31 -1.82 -3.07
C THR A 137 13.55 -0.79 -2.22
N ASP A 138 12.29 -1.08 -1.90
CA ASP A 138 11.44 -0.18 -1.09
C ASP A 138 12.08 0.17 0.25
N VAL A 139 12.51 -0.85 1.00
CA VAL A 139 13.09 -0.71 2.34
C VAL A 139 14.32 0.21 2.31
N ALA A 140 15.14 0.07 1.26
CA ALA A 140 16.39 0.81 1.18
C ALA A 140 16.20 2.23 0.64
N SER A 141 15.07 2.53 -0.01
CA SER A 141 14.76 3.86 -0.56
C SER A 141 13.96 4.78 0.38
N ARG A 142 13.30 4.21 1.41
CA ARG A 142 12.57 5.00 2.41
C ARG A 142 13.52 5.90 3.19
N GLY A 143 13.13 7.16 3.37
CA GLY A 143 13.94 8.18 4.07
C GLY A 143 15.03 8.85 3.22
N LEU A 144 15.22 8.45 1.96
CA LEU A 144 16.15 9.13 1.06
C LEU A 144 15.47 10.32 0.40
N ASP A 145 16.01 11.53 0.55
CA ASP A 145 15.52 12.72 -0.16
C ASP A 145 16.27 12.88 -1.50
N ILE A 146 15.78 12.16 -2.51
CA ILE A 146 16.33 12.19 -3.86
C ILE A 146 15.48 13.14 -4.70
N LYS A 147 16.09 14.23 -5.17
CA LYS A 147 15.46 15.28 -6.00
C LYS A 147 15.95 15.18 -7.43
N GLY A 148 15.19 15.75 -8.37
CA GLY A 148 15.61 15.85 -9.77
C GLY A 148 15.56 14.54 -10.55
N VAL A 149 14.72 13.59 -10.14
CA VAL A 149 14.50 12.34 -10.88
C VAL A 149 13.44 12.59 -11.94
N LYS A 150 13.76 12.32 -13.20
CA LYS A 150 12.84 12.46 -14.33
C LYS A 150 11.92 11.26 -14.49
N LEU A 151 12.51 10.09 -14.31
CA LEU A 151 11.91 8.81 -14.66
C LEU A 151 11.92 7.87 -13.47
N VAL A 152 10.74 7.34 -13.15
CA VAL A 152 10.59 6.27 -12.16
C VAL A 152 10.06 5.02 -12.85
N ILE A 153 10.78 3.91 -12.77
CA ILE A 153 10.37 2.64 -13.35
C ILE A 153 10.11 1.64 -12.22
N ASN A 154 8.87 1.21 -12.06
CA ASN A 154 8.52 0.06 -11.23
C ASN A 154 8.68 -1.19 -12.08
N TYR A 155 9.89 -1.74 -12.08
CA TYR A 155 10.20 -3.01 -12.77
C TYR A 155 9.37 -4.16 -12.16
N ASP A 156 9.28 -4.15 -10.83
CA ASP A 156 8.28 -4.92 -10.11
C ASP A 156 7.24 -3.98 -9.51
N ALA A 157 5.96 -4.29 -9.70
CA ALA A 157 4.89 -3.52 -9.08
C ALA A 157 4.97 -3.54 -7.55
N ALA A 158 4.68 -2.39 -6.94
CA ALA A 158 4.67 -2.23 -5.49
C ALA A 158 3.66 -3.18 -4.83
N ASN A 159 3.96 -3.60 -3.59
CA ASN A 159 3.10 -4.53 -2.86
C ASN A 159 1.86 -3.85 -2.28
N THR A 160 1.95 -2.56 -1.96
CA THR A 160 0.84 -1.78 -1.43
C THR A 160 0.64 -0.48 -2.24
N PRO A 161 -0.58 0.08 -2.27
CA PRO A 161 -0.86 1.38 -2.88
C PRO A 161 0.03 2.51 -2.33
N GLU A 162 0.34 2.47 -1.04
CA GLU A 162 1.13 3.49 -0.35
C GLU A 162 2.57 3.46 -0.86
N ASP A 163 3.16 2.27 -0.97
CA ASP A 163 4.48 2.09 -1.59
C ASP A 163 4.49 2.57 -3.03
N TYR A 164 3.44 2.27 -3.81
CA TYR A 164 3.32 2.76 -5.18
C TYR A 164 3.38 4.30 -5.23
N VAL A 165 2.59 4.98 -4.40
CA VAL A 165 2.58 6.45 -4.30
C VAL A 165 3.95 7.00 -3.86
N HIS A 166 4.63 6.34 -2.93
CA HIS A 166 5.97 6.76 -2.48
C HIS A 166 7.05 6.63 -3.55
N ARG A 167 6.95 5.59 -4.39
CA ARG A 167 7.86 5.35 -5.50
C ARG A 167 7.68 6.41 -6.58
N ILE A 168 6.46 6.63 -7.06
CA ILE A 168 6.19 7.64 -8.09
C ILE A 168 6.43 9.06 -7.57
N GLY A 169 6.29 9.30 -6.27
CA GLY A 169 6.62 10.57 -5.62
C GLY A 169 8.12 10.90 -5.53
N ARG A 170 8.99 10.04 -6.09
CA ARG A 170 10.41 10.37 -6.32
C ARG A 170 10.61 11.31 -7.51
N THR A 171 9.66 11.36 -8.44
CA THR A 171 9.64 12.29 -9.56
C THR A 171 8.54 13.35 -9.41
N GLY A 172 8.48 14.31 -10.33
CA GLY A 172 7.45 15.35 -10.36
C GLY A 172 7.50 16.29 -9.15
N ARG A 173 8.68 16.81 -8.80
CA ARG A 173 8.86 17.72 -7.64
C ARG A 173 9.23 19.12 -8.12
N ALA A 174 8.87 20.13 -7.31
CA ALA A 174 9.23 21.53 -7.53
C ALA A 174 8.78 22.12 -8.88
N GLY A 175 7.63 21.69 -9.42
CA GLY A 175 7.08 22.18 -10.68
C GLY A 175 7.59 21.46 -11.93
N GLU A 176 8.56 20.55 -11.78
CA GLU A 176 9.02 19.69 -12.87
C GLU A 176 8.02 18.57 -13.15
N LYS A 177 7.86 18.22 -14.43
CA LYS A 177 7.03 17.07 -14.84
C LYS A 177 7.81 15.78 -14.73
N GLY A 178 7.24 14.81 -14.01
CA GLY A 178 7.75 13.47 -13.84
C GLY A 178 7.04 12.43 -14.70
N ILE A 179 7.74 11.35 -15.02
CA ILE A 179 7.14 10.19 -15.72
C ILE A 179 7.37 8.95 -14.87
N SER A 180 6.33 8.12 -14.72
CA SER A 180 6.46 6.80 -14.13
C SER A 180 5.93 5.71 -15.03
N TYR A 181 6.66 4.59 -15.09
CA TYR A 181 6.26 3.37 -15.75
C TYR A 181 6.12 2.25 -14.74
N THR A 182 5.06 1.47 -14.82
CA THR A 182 4.89 0.26 -14.02
C THR A 182 4.68 -0.94 -14.92
N PHE A 183 5.52 -1.96 -14.73
CA PHE A 183 5.41 -3.21 -15.47
C PHE A 183 4.55 -4.20 -14.70
N LEU A 184 3.62 -4.84 -15.42
CA LEU A 184 2.78 -5.91 -14.92
C LEU A 184 2.76 -7.04 -15.94
N VAL A 185 2.79 -8.29 -15.47
CA VAL A 185 2.65 -9.47 -16.33
C VAL A 185 1.21 -9.94 -16.32
N ARG A 186 0.58 -10.10 -17.50
CA ARG A 186 -0.86 -10.43 -17.63
C ARG A 186 -1.25 -11.72 -16.93
N ASP A 187 -0.41 -12.75 -17.06
CA ASP A 187 -0.70 -14.09 -16.54
C ASP A 187 -0.15 -14.34 -15.13
N ASP A 188 0.48 -13.35 -14.49
CA ASP A 188 0.98 -13.47 -13.12
C ASP A 188 -0.13 -13.12 -12.10
N PRO A 189 -0.61 -14.09 -11.28
CA PRO A 189 -1.66 -13.84 -10.30
C PRO A 189 -1.29 -12.78 -9.23
N THR A 190 0.00 -12.59 -8.97
CA THR A 190 0.47 -11.59 -8.00
C THR A 190 0.38 -10.18 -8.58
N ASP A 191 0.78 -10.00 -9.84
CA ASP A 191 0.68 -8.72 -10.55
C ASP A 191 -0.79 -8.35 -10.81
N VAL A 192 -1.66 -9.30 -11.12
CA VAL A 192 -3.12 -9.04 -11.27
C VAL A 192 -3.73 -8.49 -9.97
N LYS A 193 -3.30 -8.97 -8.81
CA LYS A 193 -3.77 -8.43 -7.51
C LYS A 193 -3.27 -7.00 -7.31
N LYS A 194 -2.00 -6.73 -7.61
CA LYS A 194 -1.39 -5.39 -7.51
C LYS A 194 -1.98 -4.40 -8.51
N ALA A 195 -2.36 -4.88 -9.70
CA ALA A 195 -2.98 -4.10 -10.76
C ALA A 195 -4.26 -3.39 -10.28
N LYS A 196 -5.08 -4.08 -9.46
CA LYS A 196 -6.29 -3.51 -8.87
C LYS A 196 -5.98 -2.32 -7.95
N ALA A 197 -5.02 -2.50 -7.05
CA ALA A 197 -4.56 -1.45 -6.14
C ALA A 197 -4.01 -0.22 -6.89
N ILE A 198 -3.22 -0.45 -7.93
CA ILE A 198 -2.67 0.62 -8.78
C ILE A 198 -3.79 1.33 -9.54
N LEU A 199 -4.75 0.60 -10.08
CA LEU A 199 -5.90 1.17 -10.79
C LEU A 199 -6.72 2.11 -9.89
N ASP A 200 -6.96 1.73 -8.63
CA ASP A 200 -7.69 2.57 -7.67
C ASP A 200 -6.94 3.89 -7.37
N VAL A 201 -5.59 3.83 -7.28
CA VAL A 201 -4.75 5.03 -7.12
C VAL A 201 -4.81 5.92 -8.37
N MET A 202 -4.70 5.34 -9.56
CA MET A 202 -4.74 6.09 -10.82
C MET A 202 -6.11 6.76 -11.05
N GLN A 203 -7.21 6.08 -10.68
CA GLN A 203 -8.56 6.67 -10.72
C GLN A 203 -8.67 7.88 -9.82
N THR A 204 -8.13 7.78 -8.61
CA THR A 204 -8.17 8.84 -7.61
C THR A 204 -7.33 10.06 -8.01
N ALA A 205 -6.28 9.82 -8.81
CA ALA A 205 -5.37 10.84 -9.32
C ALA A 205 -5.79 11.46 -10.67
N ASP A 206 -6.98 11.11 -11.19
CA ASP A 206 -7.52 11.56 -12.48
C ASP A 206 -6.56 11.32 -13.66
N GLN A 207 -5.84 10.20 -13.63
CA GLN A 207 -4.88 9.83 -14.68
C GLN A 207 -5.57 9.06 -15.81
N ALA A 208 -4.97 9.12 -17.01
CA ALA A 208 -5.42 8.31 -18.14
C ALA A 208 -5.15 6.82 -17.87
N ILE A 209 -6.21 6.06 -17.59
CA ILE A 209 -6.11 4.62 -17.31
C ILE A 209 -6.12 3.85 -18.63
N PRO A 210 -5.07 3.03 -18.90
CA PRO A 210 -5.06 2.16 -20.06
C PRO A 210 -6.27 1.22 -20.07
N GLU A 211 -6.90 1.06 -21.24
CA GLU A 211 -8.06 0.16 -21.39
C GLU A 211 -7.70 -1.28 -21.01
N GLU A 212 -6.48 -1.71 -21.34
CA GLU A 212 -6.00 -3.05 -21.04
C GLU A 212 -5.93 -3.32 -19.53
N LEU A 213 -5.57 -2.33 -18.72
CA LEU A 213 -5.55 -2.46 -17.26
C LEU A 213 -6.97 -2.61 -16.70
N ARG A 214 -7.95 -1.89 -17.27
CA ARG A 214 -9.37 -2.05 -16.88
C ARG A 214 -9.88 -3.44 -17.20
N LEU A 215 -9.51 -3.98 -18.36
CA LEU A 215 -9.86 -5.33 -18.78
C LEU A 215 -9.22 -6.39 -17.86
N LEU A 216 -7.95 -6.22 -17.50
CA LEU A 216 -7.22 -7.14 -16.62
C LEU A 216 -7.85 -7.26 -15.23
N VAL A 217 -8.30 -6.13 -14.66
CA VAL A 217 -8.95 -6.10 -13.34
C VAL A 217 -10.43 -6.52 -13.42
N GLY A 218 -10.96 -6.76 -14.63
CA GLY A 218 -12.36 -7.15 -14.82
C GLY A 218 -13.37 -6.04 -14.51
N VAL A 219 -12.91 -4.78 -14.45
CA VAL A 219 -13.78 -3.62 -14.23
C VAL A 219 -14.38 -3.26 -15.59
N LYS A 220 -15.65 -3.64 -15.80
CA LYS A 220 -16.42 -3.14 -16.94
C LYS A 220 -16.37 -1.61 -16.92
N ALA A 221 -16.01 -0.99 -18.04
CA ALA A 221 -15.99 0.45 -18.21
C ALA A 221 -17.27 1.03 -17.59
N SER A 222 -17.13 1.85 -16.54
CA SER A 222 -18.22 2.65 -16.03
C SER A 222 -18.56 3.65 -17.14
N LYS A 223 -19.47 3.25 -18.02
CA LYS A 223 -20.04 4.12 -19.03
C LYS A 223 -20.81 5.19 -18.24
N GLY A 224 -20.36 6.43 -18.39
CA GLY A 224 -20.88 7.60 -17.69
C GLY A 224 -22.40 7.63 -17.59
N GLY A 225 -22.86 8.22 -16.48
CA GLY A 225 -24.25 8.30 -16.07
C GLY A 225 -25.21 8.67 -17.19
N GLY A 226 -26.02 7.70 -17.59
CA GLY A 226 -27.28 7.90 -18.29
C GLY A 226 -28.42 7.51 -17.37
N LYS A 227 -29.07 8.50 -16.77
CA LYS A 227 -30.33 8.36 -16.04
C LYS A 227 -31.42 7.93 -17.03
N GLY A 228 -31.47 6.64 -17.35
CA GLY A 228 -32.35 6.06 -18.37
C GLY A 228 -33.47 5.22 -17.75
N GLY A 229 -34.65 5.84 -17.68
CA GLY A 229 -35.99 5.30 -17.41
C GLY A 229 -36.16 3.82 -17.03
N LYS A 230 -36.77 3.62 -15.85
CA LYS A 230 -37.60 2.44 -15.53
C LYS A 230 -38.69 2.28 -16.60
N ALA A 231 -38.42 1.50 -17.64
CA ALA A 231 -39.45 1.05 -18.57
C ALA A 231 -40.27 -0.05 -17.90
N HIS A 232 -41.49 0.32 -17.52
CA HIS A 232 -42.51 -0.56 -16.99
C HIS A 232 -42.90 -1.57 -18.07
N LYS A 233 -42.57 -2.84 -17.89
CA LYS A 233 -43.10 -3.92 -18.74
C LYS A 233 -44.44 -4.40 -18.13
N GLY A 234 -45.46 -3.57 -18.32
CA GLY A 234 -46.85 -3.95 -18.18
C GLY A 234 -47.32 -4.66 -19.45
N GLY A 235 -47.92 -5.84 -19.31
CA GLY A 235 -48.44 -6.61 -20.42
C GLY A 235 -48.97 -7.95 -19.96
N GLY A 236 -50.09 -7.94 -19.23
CA GLY A 236 -50.84 -9.15 -18.92
C GLY A 236 -51.71 -9.60 -20.07
N LYS A 237 -51.91 -10.92 -20.20
CA LYS A 237 -53.24 -11.55 -20.36
C LYS A 237 -53.14 -13.08 -20.39
N ASN A 238 -53.83 -13.67 -19.41
CA ASN A 238 -54.79 -14.78 -19.46
C ASN A 238 -54.44 -16.22 -19.88
N GLY A 239 -54.93 -17.12 -19.03
CA GLY A 239 -55.34 -18.52 -19.30
C GLY A 239 -54.56 -19.48 -18.40
N GLY A 240 -55.11 -20.16 -17.39
CA GLY A 240 -56.47 -20.57 -17.08
C GLY A 240 -56.47 -22.07 -16.79
N LYS A 241 -56.97 -22.45 -15.59
CA LYS A 241 -57.56 -23.74 -15.20
C LYS A 241 -56.70 -24.89 -14.59
N SER A 242 -56.99 -25.11 -13.30
CA SER A 242 -57.48 -26.34 -12.64
C SER A 242 -56.56 -27.52 -12.28
N GLY A 243 -56.66 -27.95 -11.01
CA GLY A 243 -56.35 -29.30 -10.51
C GLY A 243 -55.96 -29.30 -9.02
N LYS A 244 -56.90 -29.15 -8.07
CA LYS A 244 -57.42 -30.21 -7.17
C LYS A 244 -56.38 -31.24 -6.69
N GLY A 245 -56.19 -31.32 -5.36
CA GLY A 245 -55.56 -32.47 -4.70
C GLY A 245 -55.34 -32.27 -3.19
N SER A 246 -56.35 -32.57 -2.38
CA SER A 246 -56.30 -32.66 -0.92
C SER A 246 -55.99 -34.09 -0.47
N PHE A 247 -55.06 -34.28 0.49
CA PHE A 247 -54.90 -35.42 1.43
C PHE A 247 -53.88 -34.94 2.48
N LYS A 248 -54.08 -34.81 3.79
CA LYS A 248 -54.75 -35.51 4.92
C LYS A 248 -54.11 -36.85 5.34
N GLY A 249 -53.57 -36.86 6.57
CA GLY A 249 -53.19 -38.01 7.41
C GLY A 249 -51.80 -37.82 8.03
N LYS A 250 -51.54 -37.49 9.31
CA LYS A 250 -52.05 -37.85 10.65
C LYS A 250 -51.41 -39.13 11.24
N GLY A 251 -50.80 -38.97 12.41
CA GLY A 251 -50.33 -40.02 13.36
C GLY A 251 -48.81 -39.97 13.52
N GLY A 252 -48.18 -39.81 14.69
CA GLY A 252 -48.50 -40.02 16.11
C GLY A 252 -47.19 -40.54 16.74
N GLY A 253 -46.74 -40.32 17.97
CA GLY A 253 -47.21 -39.64 19.16
C GLY A 253 -46.14 -39.89 20.26
N ASN A 254 -46.12 -39.03 21.29
CA ASN A 254 -45.72 -39.24 22.70
C ASN A 254 -44.31 -39.87 22.97
N HIS A 255 -43.48 -39.33 23.87
CA HIS A 255 -43.73 -39.31 25.32
C HIS A 255 -43.08 -38.09 25.98
N ALA A 256 -43.91 -37.32 26.66
CA ALA A 256 -43.50 -36.48 27.78
C ALA A 256 -43.13 -37.37 28.97
N ARG A 257 -42.11 -36.99 29.74
CA ARG A 257 -42.13 -37.10 31.21
C ARG A 257 -41.26 -35.99 31.81
N SER A 258 -41.80 -35.46 32.88
CA SER A 258 -41.61 -34.15 33.47
C SER A 258 -40.93 -34.22 34.84
N GLY A 259 -39.96 -33.33 35.06
CA GLY A 259 -39.58 -32.68 36.34
C GLY A 259 -38.81 -33.52 37.38
N PRO A 260 -38.37 -32.90 38.51
CA PRO A 260 -38.02 -31.49 38.78
C PRO A 260 -36.59 -31.35 39.38
N PRO A 261 -36.07 -30.14 39.69
CA PRO A 261 -34.72 -29.95 40.23
C PRO A 261 -34.73 -29.90 41.78
N PRO A 262 -33.55 -30.02 42.41
CA PRO A 262 -33.32 -29.24 43.62
C PRO A 262 -31.97 -28.50 43.61
N GLY A 263 -31.98 -27.34 44.27
CA GLY A 263 -30.84 -26.45 44.48
C GLY A 263 -29.98 -26.81 45.70
N PRO A 264 -29.30 -25.81 46.30
CA PRO A 264 -27.91 -25.91 46.76
C PRO A 264 -27.78 -26.24 48.25
N LEU A 265 -26.55 -26.52 48.74
CA LEU A 265 -26.10 -26.15 50.10
C LEU A 265 -24.59 -26.42 50.30
N ALA A 266 -23.93 -25.43 50.91
CA ALA A 266 -22.81 -25.43 51.88
C ALA A 266 -21.86 -26.65 51.91
N GLY A 267 -20.53 -26.50 51.84
CA GLY A 267 -19.72 -25.54 52.59
C GLY A 267 -19.18 -26.20 53.86
N VAL A 268 -17.88 -26.51 53.92
CA VAL A 268 -17.04 -26.53 55.13
C VAL A 268 -15.55 -26.69 54.74
N ALA A 269 -14.77 -25.64 54.99
CA ALA A 269 -13.35 -25.67 55.34
C ALA A 269 -13.20 -26.21 56.81
N PRO A 270 -12.02 -26.28 57.50
CA PRO A 270 -10.77 -25.54 57.29
C PRO A 270 -9.44 -26.25 57.71
N MET A 271 -8.36 -25.44 57.70
CA MET A 271 -7.08 -25.55 58.45
C MET A 271 -6.06 -26.60 57.98
N GLN A 272 -4.74 -26.37 57.94
CA GLN A 272 -3.83 -25.47 58.69
C GLN A 272 -2.56 -25.24 57.81
N GLY A 273 -2.07 -24.00 57.63
CA GLY A 273 -0.90 -23.44 58.34
C GLY A 273 0.41 -23.63 57.54
N GLY A 274 1.37 -22.72 57.38
CA GLY A 274 1.68 -21.34 57.80
C GLY A 274 2.89 -20.90 56.94
N LEU A 275 2.97 -19.65 56.48
CA LEU A 275 3.59 -18.47 57.12
C LEU A 275 5.10 -18.27 56.88
N MET A 276 5.41 -16.98 56.64
CA MET A 276 6.69 -16.26 56.54
C MET A 276 7.40 -16.25 55.18
N GLY A 277 7.71 -15.12 54.56
CA GLY A 277 7.69 -13.72 54.99
C GLY A 277 9.04 -13.05 54.67
N GLY A 278 9.04 -11.81 54.18
CA GLY A 278 10.25 -10.99 54.15
C GLY A 278 10.33 -9.93 53.06
N TYR A 279 9.88 -8.72 53.38
CA TYR A 279 10.06 -7.47 52.62
C TYR A 279 11.33 -6.73 53.08
N GLY A 280 11.88 -5.89 52.19
CA GLY A 280 12.75 -4.73 52.49
C GLY A 280 14.21 -4.91 52.03
N GLY A 281 14.91 -3.95 51.41
CA GLY A 281 14.62 -2.56 51.05
C GLY A 281 15.93 -1.84 50.65
N ARG A 282 15.83 -0.93 49.67
CA ARG A 282 16.58 0.32 49.42
C ARG A 282 18.13 0.41 49.33
N ASN A 283 18.51 1.11 48.24
CA ASN A 283 19.42 2.27 48.09
C ASN A 283 20.85 2.08 47.53
N GLY A 284 21.20 2.92 46.55
CA GLY A 284 22.57 3.43 46.39
C GLY A 284 23.04 3.76 44.96
N ASN A 285 22.92 5.05 44.59
CA ASN A 285 23.55 5.80 43.49
C ASN A 285 25.05 5.50 43.24
N TYR A 286 25.56 5.71 42.01
CA TYR A 286 26.85 6.41 41.76
C TYR A 286 26.96 6.93 40.30
N TYR A 287 27.29 8.21 40.19
CA TYR A 287 27.88 8.89 39.02
C TYR A 287 29.39 8.60 38.97
N ARG A 288 29.93 8.41 37.76
CA ARG A 288 31.15 9.10 37.26
C ARG A 288 31.30 8.91 35.76
#